data_AF-A0A2K2G0P8-F1
#
_entry.id   AF-A0A2K2G0P8-F1
#
_cell.length_a   1.000
_cell.length_b   1.000
_cell.length_c   1.000
_cell.angle_alpha   90.00
_cell.angle_beta   90.00
_cell.angle_gamma   90.00
#
_symmetry.space_group_name_H-M   'P 1'
#
loop_
_entity.id
_entity.type
_entity.pdbx_description
1 polymer ?
#
loop_
_entity_poly.entity_id
_entity_poly.type
_entity_poly.pdbx_seq_one_letter_code
_entity_poly.pdbx_strand_id
1 'polypeptide(L)' 'MGKHSLLYREVYYECRNPDACAHVFVVELTAIRTTKASRFPTPLHKLPMTNWRNAANDRADNDDDKPSDPDVGIRPG' A
#
# COMPACT_ATOMS: atom_id res chain seq x y z
N MET A 1 -14.76 -4.68 -7.10
CA MET A 1 -15.21 -5.07 -5.74
C MET A 1 -15.25 -3.87 -4.77
N GLY A 2 -15.48 -2.63 -5.26
CA GLY A 2 -15.32 -1.38 -4.50
C GLY A 2 -16.35 -1.15 -3.38
N LYS A 3 -16.90 0.07 -3.27
CA LYS A 3 -17.79 0.54 -2.16
C LYS A 3 -19.04 -0.33 -1.85
N HIS A 4 -19.30 -1.37 -2.62
CA HIS A 4 -20.41 -2.31 -2.43
C HIS A 4 -20.06 -3.53 -1.56
N SER A 5 -18.77 -3.77 -1.26
CA SER A 5 -18.34 -4.86 -0.38
C SER A 5 -18.40 -4.45 1.09
N LEU A 6 -18.94 -5.30 1.96
CA LEU A 6 -18.91 -5.09 3.43
C LEU A 6 -17.47 -5.12 4.01
N LEU A 7 -16.53 -5.66 3.25
CA LEU A 7 -15.11 -5.76 3.60
C LEU A 7 -14.28 -4.59 3.06
N TYR A 8 -14.90 -3.66 2.34
CA TYR A 8 -14.25 -2.47 1.81
C TYR A 8 -13.95 -1.47 2.92
N ARG A 9 -12.76 -0.88 2.89
CA ARG A 9 -12.34 0.24 3.74
C ARG A 9 -11.58 1.25 2.89
N GLU A 10 -11.77 2.53 3.20
CA GLU A 10 -10.92 3.59 2.68
C GLU A 10 -9.77 3.85 3.67
N VAL A 11 -8.57 4.05 3.16
CA VAL A 11 -7.41 4.47 3.95
C VAL A 11 -6.89 5.76 3.34
N TYR A 12 -6.74 6.79 4.17
CA TYR A 12 -6.19 8.08 3.76
C TYR A 12 -4.69 8.08 4.04
N TYR A 13 -3.93 8.50 3.04
CA TYR A 13 -2.50 8.68 3.15
C TYR A 13 -2.15 10.14 2.90
N GLU A 14 -1.16 10.59 3.64
CA GLU A 14 -0.54 11.89 3.48
C GLU A 14 0.92 11.67 3.11
N CYS A 15 1.43 12.49 2.21
CA CYS A 15 2.84 12.46 1.86
C CYS A 15 3.69 12.78 3.09
N ARG A 16 4.80 12.04 3.27
CA ARG A 16 5.72 12.23 4.40
C ARG A 16 6.50 13.54 4.37
N ASN A 17 6.50 14.25 3.23
CA ASN A 17 7.02 15.60 3.12
C ASN A 17 5.85 16.59 2.92
N PRO A 18 5.23 17.05 4.02
CA PRO A 18 4.05 17.90 3.95
C PRO A 18 4.35 19.27 3.34
N ASP A 19 5.58 19.78 3.48
CA ASP A 19 5.92 21.15 3.06
C ASP A 19 6.16 21.28 1.54
N ALA A 20 6.71 20.23 0.91
CA ALA A 20 7.02 20.27 -0.53
C ALA A 20 5.99 19.51 -1.39
N CYS A 21 5.48 18.38 -0.92
CA CYS A 21 4.58 17.53 -1.71
C CYS A 21 3.11 17.75 -1.37
N ALA A 22 2.79 17.86 -0.07
CA ALA A 22 1.44 18.10 0.46
C ALA A 22 0.32 17.19 -0.09
N HIS A 23 0.65 16.10 -0.79
CA HIS A 23 -0.35 15.23 -1.40
C HIS A 23 -1.10 14.43 -0.34
N VAL A 24 -2.42 14.43 -0.47
CA VAL A 24 -3.35 13.58 0.29
C VAL A 24 -4.11 12.72 -0.72
N PHE A 25 -4.15 11.42 -0.50
CA PHE A 25 -4.80 10.49 -1.42
C PHE A 25 -5.50 9.35 -0.67
N VAL A 26 -6.50 8.78 -1.34
CA VAL A 26 -7.32 7.69 -0.80
C VAL A 26 -6.93 6.39 -1.47
N VAL A 27 -6.78 5.34 -0.68
CA VAL A 27 -6.53 3.98 -1.15
C VAL A 27 -7.69 3.08 -0.78
N GLU A 28 -8.09 2.22 -1.71
CA GLU A 28 -9.07 1.17 -1.48
C GLU A 28 -8.42 -0.03 -0.80
N LEU A 29 -8.96 -0.46 0.35
CA LEU A 29 -8.54 -1.66 1.07
C LEU A 29 -9.70 -2.67 1.12
N THR A 30 -9.43 -3.95 0.87
CA THR A 30 -10.42 -5.02 1.02
C THR A 30 -9.77 -6.26 1.63
N ALA A 31 -10.38 -6.80 2.69
CA ALA A 31 -9.95 -8.08 3.25
C ALA A 31 -10.36 -9.22 2.30
N ILE A 32 -9.38 -9.99 1.79
CA ILE A 32 -9.61 -11.05 0.79
C ILE A 32 -9.36 -12.47 1.31
N ARG A 33 -8.68 -12.62 2.44
CA ARG A 33 -8.32 -13.91 3.04
C ARG A 33 -8.16 -13.79 4.55
N THR A 34 -8.25 -14.91 5.23
CA THR A 34 -8.03 -15.04 6.67
C THR A 34 -6.73 -15.80 6.93
N THR A 35 -5.95 -15.37 7.92
CA THR A 35 -4.71 -16.05 8.35
C THR A 35 -4.85 -16.78 9.68
N LYS A 36 -5.99 -16.60 10.37
CA LYS A 36 -6.32 -17.26 11.63
C LYS A 36 -7.82 -17.43 11.75
N ALA A 37 -8.27 -18.62 12.16
CA ALA A 37 -9.68 -18.90 12.37
C ALA A 37 -10.37 -17.86 13.29
N SER A 38 -11.60 -17.51 12.94
CA SER A 38 -12.48 -16.68 13.77
C SER A 38 -12.69 -17.35 15.14
N ARG A 39 -12.61 -16.56 16.21
CA ARG A 39 -13.05 -17.01 17.56
C ARG A 39 -14.55 -16.87 17.76
N PHE A 40 -15.23 -16.14 16.87
CA PHE A 40 -16.66 -16.02 16.87
C PHE A 40 -17.29 -17.24 16.17
N PRO A 41 -18.29 -17.93 16.77
CA PRO A 41 -18.82 -19.19 16.24
C PRO A 41 -19.44 -19.09 14.83
N THR A 42 -20.07 -17.96 14.53
CA THR A 42 -20.80 -17.73 13.26
C THR A 42 -20.41 -16.36 12.67
N PRO A 43 -19.20 -16.22 12.10
CA PRO A 43 -18.78 -14.94 11.54
C PRO A 43 -19.67 -14.57 10.36
N LEU A 44 -20.06 -13.29 10.29
CA LEU A 44 -20.91 -12.74 9.21
C LEU A 44 -20.28 -12.92 7.82
N HIS A 45 -18.94 -12.91 7.75
CA HIS A 45 -18.19 -13.15 6.52
C HIS A 45 -17.14 -14.23 6.74
N LYS A 46 -17.14 -15.24 5.87
CA LYS A 46 -16.13 -16.30 5.82
C LYS A 46 -15.23 -16.04 4.62
N LEU A 47 -13.95 -15.78 4.87
CA LEU A 47 -12.94 -15.64 3.83
C LEU A 47 -12.10 -16.92 3.72
N PRO A 48 -11.48 -17.19 2.56
CA PRO A 48 -10.56 -18.31 2.40
C PRO A 48 -9.42 -18.27 3.43
N MET A 49 -9.10 -19.43 4.04
CA MET A 49 -7.99 -19.56 4.98
C MET A 49 -6.67 -19.69 4.22
N THR A 50 -5.65 -18.93 4.63
CA THR A 50 -4.33 -18.94 4.00
C THR A 50 -3.24 -18.82 5.05
N ASN A 51 -2.06 -19.36 4.76
CA ASN A 51 -0.89 -19.09 5.60
C ASN A 51 -0.45 -17.64 5.43
N TRP A 52 0.00 -17.02 6.53
CA TRP A 52 0.67 -15.73 6.46
C TRP A 52 1.87 -15.83 5.52
N ARG A 53 2.01 -14.85 4.62
CA ARG A 53 3.17 -14.68 3.76
C ARG A 53 3.53 -13.20 3.80
N ASN A 54 4.81 -12.89 3.76
CA ASN A 54 5.28 -11.52 3.52
C ASN A 54 4.63 -11.02 2.23
N ALA A 55 4.14 -9.79 2.24
CA ALA A 55 3.51 -9.22 1.07
C ALA A 55 4.59 -9.04 -0.01
N ALA A 56 4.22 -9.31 -1.26
CA ALA A 56 5.15 -9.17 -2.39
C ALA A 56 5.67 -7.74 -2.55
N ASN A 57 4.93 -6.76 -2.00
CA ASN A 57 5.22 -5.34 -1.97
C ASN A 57 5.77 -4.84 -0.61
N ASP A 58 6.19 -5.73 0.30
CA ASP A 58 6.87 -5.32 1.54
C ASP A 58 8.25 -4.71 1.26
N ARG A 59 8.86 -5.04 0.11
CA ARG A 59 9.83 -4.15 -0.55
C ARG A 59 9.01 -3.15 -1.34
N ALA A 60 8.70 -2.01 -0.75
CA ALA A 60 8.29 -0.88 -1.55
C ALA A 60 9.52 -0.46 -2.36
N ASP A 61 9.53 -0.68 -3.68
CA ASP A 61 10.47 -0.08 -4.65
C ASP A 61 10.39 1.47 -4.68
N ASN A 62 9.81 2.09 -3.64
CA ASN A 62 9.67 3.54 -3.54
C ASN A 62 10.90 4.20 -2.88
N ASP A 63 11.90 3.40 -2.52
CA ASP A 63 13.24 3.84 -2.11
C ASP A 63 14.29 3.62 -3.21
N ASP A 64 13.89 3.22 -4.43
CA ASP A 64 14.81 3.19 -5.57
C ASP A 64 15.33 4.61 -5.83
N ASP A 65 16.64 4.70 -5.73
CA ASP A 65 17.41 5.93 -5.65
C ASP A 65 16.97 6.99 -6.66
N LYS A 66 16.91 8.24 -6.16
CA LYS A 66 16.94 9.50 -6.91
C LYS A 66 17.62 9.32 -8.28
N PRO A 67 17.04 9.77 -9.40
CA PRO A 67 17.87 10.10 -10.56
C PRO A 67 18.99 11.01 -10.06
N SER A 68 20.24 10.61 -10.25
CA SER A 68 21.41 11.43 -9.91
C SER A 68 21.32 12.76 -10.66
N ASP A 69 21.18 13.87 -9.94
CA ASP A 69 21.39 15.23 -10.48
C ASP A 69 22.85 15.66 -10.19
N PRO A 70 23.46 16.59 -10.95
CA PRO A 70 23.18 17.06 -12.30
C PRO A 70 24.42 16.88 -13.22
N ASP A 71 24.29 17.24 -14.49
CA ASP A 71 25.37 17.41 -15.47
C ASP A 71 26.71 17.95 -14.88
N VAL A 72 27.68 17.05 -14.65
CA VAL A 72 29.08 17.39 -14.39
C VAL A 72 29.87 17.16 -15.68
N GLY A 73 29.87 18.18 -16.53
CA GLY A 73 31.06 18.63 -17.23
C GLY A 73 31.36 18.02 -18.59
N ILE A 74 30.87 18.68 -19.65
CA ILE A 74 31.65 18.85 -20.89
C ILE A 74 31.60 20.34 -21.28
N ARG A 75 32.67 21.08 -20.99
CA ARG A 75 33.00 22.28 -21.78
C ARG A 75 33.77 21.81 -23.03
N PRO A 76 33.31 22.07 -24.26
CA PRO A 76 34.19 22.00 -25.41
C PRO A 76 35.13 23.23 -25.37
N GLY A 77 36.34 23.04 -25.90
CA GLY A 77 37.42 24.03 -25.87
C GLY A 77 37.19 25.30 -26.69
#